data_AF-F7K214-F1
#
_entry.id   AF-F7K214-F1
#
_cell.length_a   1.000
_cell.length_b   1.000
_cell.length_c   1.000
_cell.angle_alpha   90.00
_cell.angle_beta   90.00
_cell.angle_gamma   90.00
#
_symmetry.space_group_name_H-M   'P 1'
#
loop_
_entity.id
_entity.type
_entity.pdbx_description
1 polymer ?
#
loop_
_entity_poly.entity_id
_entity_poly.type
_entity_poly.pdbx_seq_one_letter_code
_entity_poly.pdbx_strand_id
1 'polypeptide(L)'
;MSGLAHGNSGILIPVLALGKYTGRTMYEEIADKIWNYENSLYDPAINNWKDTREQGKVVSSNPIGSVAWCHGASGVLYSRILCYEFVENRKWKNRLELDIKRAYKKLQQYWKRDSDCLCHGNSGNLWILRIAQEKMKEYGVDQHIIICHFQKNK
;
A
#
# COMPACT_ATOMS: atom_id res chain seq x y z
N MET A 1 -8.24 -3.34 8.58
CA MET A 1 -8.39 -2.88 7.18
C MET A 1 -7.10 -2.23 6.69
N SER A 2 -6.80 -2.32 5.40
CA SER A 2 -5.65 -1.72 4.73
C SER A 2 -6.04 -0.52 3.86
N GLY A 3 -5.11 0.41 3.65
CA GLY A 3 -5.32 1.65 2.88
C GLY A 3 -5.27 2.92 3.74
N LEU A 4 -5.24 4.08 3.08
CA LEU A 4 -4.77 5.31 3.73
C LEU A 4 -5.84 6.02 4.58
N ALA A 5 -7.08 6.13 4.09
CA ALA A 5 -8.10 6.94 4.75
C ALA A 5 -8.70 6.25 5.98
N HIS A 6 -8.85 4.92 5.93
CA HIS A 6 -9.58 4.15 6.95
C HIS A 6 -8.85 2.86 7.37
N GLY A 7 -7.59 2.69 6.97
CA GLY A 7 -6.78 1.51 7.28
C GLY A 7 -5.57 1.82 8.14
N ASN A 8 -4.90 0.76 8.58
CA ASN A 8 -3.69 0.83 9.41
C ASN A 8 -2.56 1.62 8.73
N SER A 9 -2.49 1.57 7.40
CA SER A 9 -1.56 2.36 6.58
C SER A 9 -1.64 3.87 6.82
N GLY A 10 -2.82 4.43 7.08
CA GLY A 10 -2.95 5.85 7.45
C GLY A 10 -2.36 6.17 8.82
N ILE A 11 -2.49 5.24 9.77
CA ILE A 11 -2.01 5.39 11.15
C ILE A 11 -0.50 5.13 11.26
N LEU A 12 0.03 4.21 10.44
CA LEU A 12 1.44 3.84 10.47
C LEU A 12 2.37 5.04 10.18
N ILE A 13 1.95 5.94 9.29
CA ILE A 13 2.75 7.11 8.87
C ILE A 13 3.07 8.03 10.06
N PRO A 14 2.08 8.62 10.76
CA PRO A 14 2.37 9.51 11.89
C PRO A 14 3.08 8.78 13.02
N VAL A 15 2.82 7.48 13.24
CA VAL A 15 3.49 6.71 14.29
C VAL A 15 4.99 6.55 14.00
N LEU A 16 5.37 6.18 12.77
CA LEU A 16 6.78 6.10 12.39
C LEU A 16 7.46 7.48 12.36
N ALA A 17 6.74 8.51 11.90
CA ALA A 17 7.25 9.89 11.96
C ALA A 17 7.53 10.32 13.41
N LEU A 18 6.60 10.08 14.34
CA LEU A 18 6.82 10.34 15.78
C LEU A 18 8.02 9.57 16.31
N GLY A 19 8.17 8.29 15.95
CA GLY A 19 9.34 7.49 16.29
C GLY A 19 10.66 8.15 15.88
N LYS A 20 10.75 8.65 14.63
CA LYS A 20 11.92 9.37 14.11
C LYS A 20 12.21 10.65 14.89
N TYR A 21 11.19 11.48 15.12
CA TYR A 21 11.40 12.81 15.70
C TYR A 21 11.58 12.81 17.22
N THR A 22 11.03 11.82 17.93
CA THR A 22 11.13 11.77 19.39
C THR A 22 12.14 10.75 19.91
N GLY A 23 12.55 9.78 19.09
CA GLY A 23 13.43 8.67 19.49
C GLY A 23 12.84 7.75 20.57
N ARG A 24 11.52 7.78 20.79
CA ARG A 24 10.87 7.01 21.86
C ARG A 24 10.48 5.63 21.35
N THR A 25 10.95 4.59 22.04
CA THR A 25 10.71 3.18 21.66
C THR A 25 9.24 2.79 21.61
N MET A 26 8.39 3.44 22.43
CA MET A 26 6.93 3.19 22.43
C MET A 26 6.29 3.35 21.04
N TYR A 27 6.79 4.24 20.19
CA TYR A 27 6.24 4.42 18.85
C TYR A 27 6.64 3.28 17.91
N GLU A 28 7.84 2.72 18.07
CA GLU A 28 8.24 1.52 17.34
C GLU A 28 7.39 0.31 17.75
N GLU A 29 7.10 0.15 19.04
CA GLU A 29 6.22 -0.92 19.53
C GLU A 29 4.79 -0.80 18.98
N ILE A 30 4.26 0.42 18.90
CA ILE A 30 2.95 0.69 18.30
C ILE A 30 3.01 0.40 16.78
N ALA A 31 4.05 0.87 16.10
CA ALA A 31 4.24 0.61 14.67
C ALA A 31 4.32 -0.89 14.38
N ASP A 32 5.03 -1.67 15.20
CA ASP A 32 5.10 -3.13 15.10
C ASP A 32 3.72 -3.76 15.16
N LYS A 33 2.87 -3.35 16.11
CA LYS A 33 1.49 -3.85 16.23
C LYS A 33 0.64 -3.50 15.00
N ILE A 34 0.72 -2.24 14.54
CA ILE A 34 -0.01 -1.76 13.36
C ILE A 34 0.39 -2.55 12.11
N TRP A 35 1.70 -2.69 11.87
CA TRP A 35 2.22 -3.40 10.72
C TRP A 35 1.93 -4.90 10.78
N ASN A 36 2.10 -5.55 11.94
CA ASN A 36 1.81 -6.98 12.09
C ASN A 36 0.33 -7.29 11.80
N TYR A 37 -0.58 -6.47 12.29
CA TYR A 37 -2.01 -6.63 11.97
C TYR A 37 -2.29 -6.41 10.49
N GLU A 38 -1.72 -5.37 9.85
CA GLU A 38 -1.96 -5.18 8.42
C GLU A 38 -1.33 -6.31 7.60
N ASN A 39 -0.13 -6.76 7.94
CA ASN A 39 0.54 -7.89 7.28
C ASN A 39 -0.21 -9.21 7.45
N SER A 40 -0.92 -9.44 8.57
CA SER A 40 -1.76 -10.65 8.72
C SER A 40 -2.98 -10.67 7.80
N LEU A 41 -3.39 -9.51 7.27
CA LEU A 41 -4.43 -9.41 6.26
C LEU A 41 -3.90 -9.68 4.84
N TYR A 42 -2.59 -9.73 4.64
CA TYR A 42 -2.03 -9.98 3.31
C TYR A 42 -2.33 -11.42 2.86
N ASP A 43 -2.89 -11.54 1.66
CA ASP A 43 -3.19 -12.81 1.03
C ASP A 43 -2.31 -13.01 -0.22
N PRO A 44 -1.36 -13.96 -0.18
CA PRO A 44 -0.51 -14.28 -1.32
C PRO A 44 -1.29 -14.73 -2.57
N ALA A 45 -2.47 -15.36 -2.42
CA ALA A 45 -3.24 -15.89 -3.55
C ALA A 45 -3.78 -14.78 -4.46
N ILE A 46 -4.14 -13.63 -3.88
CA ILE A 46 -4.61 -12.45 -4.63
C ILE A 46 -3.56 -11.33 -4.73
N ASN A 47 -2.37 -11.54 -4.13
CA ASN A 47 -1.29 -10.55 -4.01
C ASN A 47 -1.80 -9.21 -3.49
N ASN A 48 -2.67 -9.23 -2.46
CA ASN A 48 -3.33 -8.06 -1.92
C ASN A 48 -3.74 -8.28 -0.46
N TRP A 49 -4.10 -7.21 0.24
CA TRP A 49 -4.62 -7.24 1.60
C TRP A 49 -6.14 -7.44 1.60
N LYS A 50 -6.61 -8.39 2.42
CA LYS A 50 -8.04 -8.68 2.61
C LYS A 50 -8.76 -7.47 3.20
N ASP A 51 -9.95 -7.19 2.66
CA ASP A 51 -10.86 -6.22 3.23
C ASP A 51 -11.73 -6.89 4.30
N THR A 52 -11.51 -6.51 5.56
CA THR A 52 -12.22 -7.08 6.70
C THR A 52 -13.67 -6.61 6.79
N ARG A 53 -14.08 -5.59 6.01
CA ARG A 53 -15.48 -5.12 5.97
C ARG A 53 -16.42 -6.12 5.30
N GLU A 54 -15.88 -7.07 4.54
CA GLU A 54 -16.63 -8.11 3.86
C GLU A 54 -16.95 -9.32 4.76
N GLN A 55 -16.45 -9.34 6.01
CA GLN A 55 -16.76 -10.38 6.99
C GLN A 55 -18.25 -10.32 7.38
N GLY A 56 -19.06 -11.16 6.73
CA GLY A 56 -20.50 -11.30 6.98
C GLY A 56 -21.42 -10.93 5.80
N LYS A 57 -20.87 -10.38 4.71
CA LYS A 57 -21.59 -10.32 3.42
C LYS A 57 -21.13 -11.51 2.59
N VAL A 58 -22.05 -12.10 1.82
CA VAL A 58 -21.76 -13.17 0.84
C VAL A 58 -20.43 -12.83 0.20
N VAL A 59 -19.41 -13.64 0.45
CA VAL A 59 -18.04 -13.40 0.02
C VAL A 59 -18.13 -13.06 -1.45
N SER A 60 -18.05 -11.77 -1.78
CA SER A 60 -17.72 -11.37 -3.12
C SER A 60 -16.32 -11.89 -3.26
N SER A 61 -16.21 -13.05 -3.89
CA SER A 61 -15.01 -13.72 -4.31
C SER A 61 -14.29 -12.84 -5.33
N ASN A 62 -14.09 -11.55 -5.03
CA ASN A 62 -13.38 -10.62 -5.87
C ASN A 62 -11.91 -11.03 -5.78
N PRO A 63 -11.39 -11.75 -6.79
CA PRO A 63 -10.03 -12.26 -6.75
C PRO A 63 -9.01 -11.12 -6.84
N ILE A 64 -9.47 -9.89 -7.06
CA ILE A 64 -8.66 -8.69 -7.13
C ILE A 64 -8.46 -8.09 -5.73
N GLY A 65 -9.47 -8.13 -4.85
CA GLY A 65 -9.49 -7.33 -3.63
C GLY A 65 -9.53 -5.82 -3.93
N SER A 66 -9.34 -4.99 -2.90
CA SER A 66 -9.47 -3.53 -3.05
C SER A 66 -8.19 -2.86 -3.60
N VAL A 67 -8.38 -1.95 -4.56
CA VAL A 67 -7.32 -1.17 -5.24
C VAL A 67 -7.75 0.29 -5.37
N ALA A 68 -7.66 1.03 -4.27
CA ALA A 68 -7.94 2.46 -4.19
C ALA A 68 -7.05 3.13 -3.14
N TRP A 69 -6.97 4.46 -3.17
CA TRP A 69 -6.19 5.24 -2.21
C TRP A 69 -6.83 5.20 -0.81
N CYS A 70 -8.14 5.39 -0.73
CA CYS A 70 -8.83 5.45 0.57
C CYS A 70 -8.85 4.09 1.29
N HIS A 71 -8.98 2.99 0.54
CA HIS A 71 -8.91 1.63 1.04
C HIS A 71 -8.32 0.71 -0.04
N GLY A 72 -7.35 -0.14 0.32
CA GLY A 72 -6.71 -1.08 -0.61
C GLY A 72 -5.27 -0.74 -1.01
N ALA A 73 -4.76 -1.52 -1.98
CA ALA A 73 -3.33 -1.58 -2.33
C ALA A 73 -2.70 -0.23 -2.67
N SER A 74 -3.44 0.66 -3.33
CA SER A 74 -2.92 1.99 -3.73
C SER A 74 -2.59 2.85 -2.50
N GLY A 75 -3.50 2.88 -1.52
CA GLY A 75 -3.26 3.58 -0.24
C GLY A 75 -2.13 2.95 0.58
N VAL A 76 -2.02 1.63 0.56
CA VAL A 76 -0.89 0.91 1.20
C VAL A 76 0.42 1.33 0.54
N LEU A 77 0.52 1.30 -0.78
CA LEU A 77 1.72 1.70 -1.51
C LEU A 77 2.16 3.12 -1.15
N TYR A 78 1.24 4.08 -1.21
CA TYR A 78 1.54 5.46 -0.87
C TYR A 78 2.00 5.62 0.59
N SER A 79 1.32 4.94 1.52
CA SER A 79 1.73 4.92 2.94
C SER A 79 3.15 4.41 3.12
N ARG A 80 3.51 3.31 2.45
CA ARG A 80 4.84 2.71 2.60
C ARG A 80 5.95 3.57 2.01
N ILE A 81 5.68 4.27 0.91
CA ILE A 81 6.60 5.25 0.34
C ILE A 81 6.92 6.36 1.35
N LEU A 82 5.89 6.91 2.01
CA LEU A 82 6.08 7.96 3.03
C LEU A 82 6.79 7.40 4.28
N CYS A 83 6.37 6.23 4.76
CA CYS A 83 7.00 5.57 5.91
C CYS A 83 8.49 5.32 5.68
N TYR A 84 8.89 5.05 4.43
CA TYR A 84 10.28 4.75 4.09
C TYR A 84 11.22 5.92 4.38
N GLU A 85 10.73 7.16 4.29
CA GLU A 85 11.48 8.40 4.59
C GLU A 85 11.68 8.61 6.11
N PHE A 86 10.88 7.93 6.94
CA PHE A 86 10.92 8.06 8.39
C PHE A 86 11.75 6.99 9.10
N VAL A 87 12.24 5.97 8.40
CA VAL A 87 12.95 4.85 9.02
C VAL A 87 14.36 4.70 8.44
N GLU A 88 15.30 4.34 9.32
CA GLU A 88 16.70 4.05 8.94
C GLU A 88 17.09 2.61 9.25
N ASN A 89 16.43 1.98 10.24
CA ASN A 89 16.79 0.63 10.63
C ASN A 89 16.41 -0.41 9.57
N ARG A 90 17.26 -1.43 9.43
CA ARG A 90 17.15 -2.47 8.39
C ARG A 90 15.85 -3.27 8.49
N LYS A 91 15.35 -3.51 9.70
CA LYS A 91 14.08 -4.22 9.95
C LYS A 91 12.92 -3.50 9.25
N TRP A 92 12.76 -2.20 9.47
CA TRP A 92 11.70 -1.43 8.84
C TRP A 92 11.93 -1.24 7.34
N LYS A 93 13.16 -0.92 6.91
CA LYS A 93 13.48 -0.82 5.47
C LYS A 93 13.04 -2.07 4.71
N ASN A 94 13.45 -3.26 5.16
CA ASN A 94 13.07 -4.53 4.52
C ASN A 94 11.55 -4.76 4.47
N ARG A 95 10.82 -4.45 5.55
CA ARG A 95 9.36 -4.59 5.61
C ARG A 95 8.66 -3.69 4.62
N LEU A 96 9.05 -2.41 4.61
CA LEU A 96 8.43 -1.40 3.74
C LEU A 96 8.75 -1.70 2.27
N GLU A 97 9.96 -2.13 1.92
CA GLU A 97 10.32 -2.52 0.55
C GLU A 97 9.50 -3.69 0.03
N LEU A 98 9.29 -4.71 0.87
CA LEU A 98 8.46 -5.85 0.52
C LEU A 98 7.02 -5.42 0.25
N ASP A 99 6.44 -4.59 1.11
CA ASP A 99 5.09 -4.07 0.95
C ASP A 99 4.98 -3.16 -0.29
N ILE A 100 5.97 -2.30 -0.54
CA ILE A 100 6.06 -1.46 -1.74
C ILE A 100 6.03 -2.33 -3.00
N LYS A 101 6.88 -3.37 -3.09
CA LYS A 101 6.92 -4.26 -4.26
C LYS A 101 5.59 -4.98 -4.48
N ARG A 102 4.98 -5.50 -3.42
CA ARG A 102 3.67 -6.19 -3.47
C ARG A 102 2.55 -5.26 -3.94
N ALA A 103 2.43 -4.10 -3.30
CA ALA A 103 1.39 -3.13 -3.58
C ALA A 103 1.56 -2.48 -4.97
N TYR A 104 2.80 -2.18 -5.36
CA TYR A 104 3.13 -1.67 -6.70
C TYR A 104 2.74 -2.67 -7.79
N LYS A 105 3.13 -3.94 -7.65
CA LYS A 105 2.73 -5.00 -8.59
C LYS A 105 1.22 -5.11 -8.71
N LYS A 106 0.50 -5.07 -7.58
CA LYS A 106 -0.97 -5.15 -7.58
C LYS A 106 -1.61 -3.94 -8.26
N LEU A 107 -1.14 -2.75 -7.94
CA LEU A 107 -1.64 -1.50 -8.52
C LEU A 107 -1.38 -1.46 -10.03
N GLN A 108 -0.18 -1.85 -10.49
CA GLN A 108 0.11 -1.94 -11.93
C GLN A 108 -0.86 -2.87 -12.68
N GLN A 109 -1.21 -4.01 -12.09
CA GLN A 109 -2.13 -4.96 -12.73
C GLN A 109 -3.59 -4.49 -12.76
N TYR A 110 -4.02 -3.70 -11.77
CA TYR A 110 -5.45 -3.41 -11.53
C TYR A 110 -5.73 -1.92 -11.26
N TRP A 111 -4.94 -1.01 -11.86
CA TRP A 111 -5.09 0.43 -11.64
C TRP A 111 -6.40 1.00 -12.19
N LYS A 112 -6.93 0.43 -13.28
CA LYS A 112 -8.12 0.94 -13.98
C LYS A 112 -9.40 0.70 -13.16
N ARG A 113 -10.24 1.73 -13.07
CA ARG A 113 -11.50 1.82 -12.32
C ARG A 113 -12.59 2.49 -13.18
N ASP A 114 -13.84 2.38 -12.74
CA ASP A 114 -15.01 2.99 -13.40
C ASP A 114 -15.24 4.46 -13.03
N SER A 115 -14.25 5.11 -12.42
CA SER A 115 -14.28 6.52 -11.99
C SER A 115 -12.90 7.14 -12.15
N ASP A 116 -12.84 8.45 -12.38
CA ASP A 116 -11.58 9.21 -12.46
C ASP A 116 -11.29 10.04 -11.20
N CYS A 117 -12.01 9.82 -10.09
CA CYS A 117 -11.73 10.55 -8.84
C CYS A 117 -10.40 10.15 -8.18
N LEU A 118 -9.90 10.98 -7.26
CA LEU A 118 -8.67 10.69 -6.50
C LEU A 118 -8.84 9.58 -5.45
N CYS A 119 -10.02 9.47 -4.87
CA CYS A 119 -10.25 8.61 -3.70
C CYS A 119 -10.22 7.11 -4.07
N HIS A 120 -10.91 6.73 -5.15
CA HIS A 120 -11.09 5.35 -5.60
C HIS A 120 -11.19 5.21 -7.12
N GLY A 121 -10.65 6.20 -7.86
CA GLY A 121 -10.65 6.25 -9.31
C GLY A 121 -9.25 6.22 -9.93
N ASN A 122 -9.23 6.30 -11.26
CA ASN A 122 -8.03 6.21 -12.10
C ASN A 122 -6.98 7.27 -11.74
N SER A 123 -7.41 8.52 -11.51
CA SER A 123 -6.49 9.62 -11.20
C SER A 123 -5.67 9.36 -9.94
N GLY A 124 -6.30 8.85 -8.88
CA GLY A 124 -5.58 8.50 -7.65
C GLY A 124 -4.58 7.37 -7.86
N ASN A 125 -5.01 6.31 -8.55
CA ASN A 125 -4.16 5.15 -8.83
C ASN A 125 -2.96 5.51 -9.73
N LEU A 126 -3.17 6.28 -10.79
CA LEU A 126 -2.10 6.71 -11.69
C LEU A 126 -1.13 7.69 -11.01
N TRP A 127 -1.64 8.61 -10.20
CA TRP A 127 -0.81 9.54 -9.43
C TRP A 127 0.13 8.78 -8.48
N ILE A 128 -0.39 7.79 -7.76
CA ILE A 128 0.39 6.97 -6.83
C ILE A 128 1.40 6.09 -7.58
N LEU A 129 1.03 5.51 -8.72
CA LEU A 129 1.98 4.76 -9.57
C LEU A 129 3.16 5.63 -10.00
N ARG A 130 2.92 6.88 -10.41
CA ARG A 130 3.97 7.82 -10.78
C ARG A 130 4.90 8.11 -9.61
N ILE A 131 4.35 8.46 -8.45
CA ILE A 131 5.14 8.72 -7.24
C ILE A 131 5.98 7.49 -6.86
N ALA A 132 5.37 6.31 -6.92
CA ALA A 132 6.06 5.05 -6.61
C ALA A 132 7.24 4.80 -7.55
N GLN A 133 7.08 5.06 -8.85
CA GLN A 133 8.17 4.90 -9.82
C GLN A 133 9.34 5.85 -9.55
N GLU A 134 9.07 7.08 -9.14
CA GLU A 134 10.11 8.05 -8.81
C GLU A 134 10.83 7.62 -7.51
N LYS A 135 10.05 7.33 -6.45
CA LYS A 135 10.59 6.98 -5.13
C LYS A 135 11.27 5.63 -5.06
N MET A 136 10.76 4.60 -5.75
CA MET A 136 11.43 3.30 -5.80
C MET A 136 12.82 3.38 -6.45
N LYS A 137 13.01 4.25 -7.46
CA LYS A 137 14.35 4.50 -8.03
C LYS A 137 15.26 5.16 -7.00
N GLU A 138 14.77 6.19 -6.32
CA GLU A 138 15.50 6.89 -5.25
C GLU A 138 15.94 5.92 -4.15
N TYR A 139 15.09 4.97 -3.78
CA TYR A 139 15.34 4.00 -2.71
C TYR A 139 16.18 2.79 -3.14
N GLY A 140 16.52 2.66 -4.44
CA GLY A 140 17.18 1.45 -4.96
C GLY A 140 16.29 0.20 -4.93
N VAL A 141 14.97 0.36 -4.86
CA VAL A 141 13.99 -0.72 -4.84
C VAL A 141 13.66 -1.10 -6.28
N ASP A 142 14.01 -2.33 -6.66
CA ASP A 142 13.78 -2.83 -8.01
C ASP A 142 12.31 -2.73 -8.47
N GLN A 143 12.13 -2.25 -9.69
CA GLN A 143 10.86 -2.11 -10.38
C GLN A 143 10.76 -3.22 -11.41
N HIS A 144 10.00 -4.27 -11.12
CA HIS A 144 9.55 -5.16 -12.17
C HIS A 144 8.49 -4.43 -13.00
N ILE A 145 8.93 -3.73 -14.04
CA ILE A 145 8.05 -3.07 -15.00
C ILE A 145 7.34 -4.16 -15.79
N ILE A 146 6.11 -4.47 -15.41
CA ILE A 146 5.17 -5.05 -16.37
C ILE A 146 4.84 -3.90 -17.32
N ILE A 147 5.33 -3.97 -18.56
CA ILE A 147 4.86 -3.10 -19.64
C ILE A 147 3.36 -3.36 -19.73
N CYS A 148 2.59 -2.49 -19.09
CA CYS A 148 1.17 -2.41 -19.30
C CYS A 148 1.03 -1.99 -20.77
N HIS A 149 0.88 -2.98 -21.66
CA HIS A 149 0.23 -2.72 -22.91
C HIS A 149 -1.06 -2.01 -22.52
N PHE A 150 -1.22 -0.76 -22.92
CA PHE A 150 -2.51 -0.09 -22.88
C PHE A 150 -3.44 -1.01 -23.68
N GLN A 151 -4.09 -1.95 -23.00
CA GLN A 151 -5.13 -2.75 -23.63
C GLN A 151 -6.21 -1.74 -23.96
N LYS A 152 -6.19 -1.31 -25.23
CA LYS A 152 -7.34 -0.73 -25.93
C LYS A 152 -8.41 -1.81 -25.95
N ASN A 153 -9.05 -2.06 -24.81
CA ASN A 153 -10.30 -2.79 -24.81
C ASN A 153 -11.35 -1.77 -25.22
N LYS A 154 -11.83 -1.97 -26.45
CA LYS A 154 -13.02 -1.35 -27.05
C LYS A 154 -14.22 -1.49 -26.13
#